data_AF-A0A1J3K5T0-F1
#
_entry.id   AF-A0A1J3K5T0-F1
#
_cell.length_a   1.000
_cell.length_b   1.000
_cell.length_c   1.000
_cell.angle_alpha   90.00
_cell.angle_beta   90.00
_cell.angle_gamma   90.00
#
_symmetry.space_group_name_H-M   'P 1'
#
loop_
_entity.id
_entity.type
_entity.pdbx_description
1 polymer ?
#
loop_
_entity_poly.entity_id
_entity_poly.type
_entity_poly.pdbx_seq_one_letter_code
_entity_poly.pdbx_strand_id
1 'polypeptide(L)'
;MASHSSTLFSSPSPFNIFSSHRFHLSPNVFTLHFPRRGKRSDLDLRCSVSIEKEVPETERPFTFLRDSDGDSQSSSSSSSSSVRARFVTMIRAAQDNVCEAIEAVEGGPKFKEDVWSRPGGGGGISRVLQDGNVWEKAGVNVSVVYGFMPPEAYRAAKAASSEQKPGPVPFFAA
;
A
#
# COMPACT_ATOMS: atom_id res chain seq x y z
N MET A 1 -1.99 -55.51 -48.77
CA MET A 1 -3.01 -54.67 -49.43
C MET A 1 -3.15 -53.39 -48.62
N ALA A 2 -3.10 -52.25 -49.32
CA ALA A 2 -3.13 -50.86 -48.83
C ALA A 2 -4.32 -50.59 -47.88
N SER A 3 -4.38 -49.53 -47.06
CA SER A 3 -3.84 -48.18 -47.24
C SER A 3 -3.84 -47.41 -45.90
N HIS A 4 -2.78 -46.65 -45.64
CA HIS A 4 -2.76 -45.57 -44.64
C HIS A 4 -3.29 -44.28 -45.28
N SER A 5 -3.96 -43.41 -44.52
CA SER A 5 -4.08 -41.98 -44.87
C SER A 5 -4.26 -41.12 -43.63
N SER A 6 -3.14 -40.51 -43.24
CA SER A 6 -3.03 -39.38 -42.33
C SER A 6 -3.29 -38.10 -43.13
N THR A 7 -4.21 -37.24 -42.69
CA THR A 7 -4.44 -35.93 -43.31
C THR A 7 -3.56 -34.86 -42.68
N LEU A 8 -2.83 -34.17 -43.55
CA LEU A 8 -1.85 -33.11 -43.27
C LEU A 8 -2.48 -31.72 -43.10
N PHE A 9 -1.75 -30.91 -42.33
CA PHE A 9 -1.71 -29.44 -42.25
C PHE A 9 -2.05 -28.67 -43.54
N SER A 10 -2.74 -27.53 -43.41
CA SER A 10 -2.34 -26.30 -44.11
C SER A 10 -3.02 -25.06 -43.51
N SER A 11 -2.19 -24.12 -43.04
CA SER A 11 -2.53 -22.74 -42.67
C SER A 11 -2.20 -21.82 -43.85
N PRO A 12 -3.01 -20.79 -44.15
CA PRO A 12 -2.56 -19.66 -44.96
C PRO A 12 -2.27 -18.42 -44.12
N SER A 13 -1.27 -17.72 -44.62
CA SER A 13 -0.40 -16.69 -44.07
C SER A 13 -0.96 -15.25 -44.24
N PRO A 14 -0.20 -14.19 -43.88
CA PRO A 14 -0.72 -12.87 -43.51
C PRO A 14 -0.78 -11.87 -44.68
N PHE A 15 -1.69 -10.90 -44.59
CA PHE A 15 -1.73 -9.75 -45.49
C PHE A 15 -0.91 -8.59 -44.93
N ASN A 16 0.22 -8.32 -45.59
CA ASN A 16 0.98 -7.08 -45.54
C ASN A 16 0.54 -6.20 -46.72
N ILE A 17 0.12 -4.96 -46.46
CA ILE A 17 -0.03 -3.93 -47.49
C ILE A 17 1.02 -2.86 -47.24
N PHE A 18 2.04 -2.88 -48.10
CA PHE A 18 2.95 -1.76 -48.31
C PHE A 18 2.25 -0.73 -49.22
N SER A 19 2.20 0.53 -48.78
CA SER A 19 1.94 1.65 -49.69
C SER A 19 3.14 2.60 -49.64
N SER A 20 3.74 2.76 -50.81
CA SER A 20 4.92 3.56 -51.07
C SER A 20 4.48 4.96 -51.47
N HIS A 21 4.74 5.97 -50.65
CA HIS A 21 4.81 7.34 -51.12
C HIS A 21 6.10 8.02 -50.65
N ARG A 22 7.02 8.13 -51.61
CA ARG A 22 8.23 8.92 -51.58
C ARG A 22 7.83 10.38 -51.79
N PHE A 23 7.99 11.22 -50.78
CA PHE A 23 8.00 12.68 -50.95
C PHE A 23 9.33 13.28 -50.50
N HIS A 24 9.68 14.30 -51.27
CA HIS A 24 10.99 14.86 -51.54
C HIS A 24 11.47 15.81 -50.44
N LEU A 25 12.79 15.82 -50.18
CA LEU A 25 13.44 16.68 -49.18
C LEU A 25 13.32 18.18 -49.50
N SER A 26 13.32 18.98 -48.43
CA SER A 26 13.92 20.32 -48.40
C SER A 26 14.45 20.57 -46.97
N PRO A 27 15.70 21.03 -46.79
CA PRO A 27 16.27 21.27 -45.47
C PRO A 27 15.99 22.71 -45.05
N ASN A 28 15.36 22.91 -43.89
CA ASN A 28 15.46 24.18 -43.18
C ASN A 28 15.82 23.88 -41.73
N VAL A 29 17.11 24.05 -41.46
CA VAL A 29 17.72 23.90 -40.14
C VAL A 29 17.37 25.14 -39.33
N PHE A 30 16.39 25.03 -38.44
CA PHE A 30 16.22 25.96 -37.32
C PHE A 30 16.94 25.37 -36.10
N THR A 31 18.19 25.79 -35.91
CA THR A 31 18.95 25.52 -34.69
C THR A 31 18.39 26.37 -33.55
N LEU A 32 17.54 25.78 -32.71
CA LEU A 32 17.17 26.39 -31.43
C LEU A 32 18.34 26.24 -30.46
N HIS A 33 19.03 27.36 -30.21
CA HIS A 33 20.06 27.47 -29.18
C HIS A 33 19.40 27.49 -27.79
N PHE A 34 19.42 26.35 -27.10
CA PHE A 34 19.07 26.31 -25.67
C PHE A 34 20.28 26.76 -24.83
N PRO A 35 20.16 27.79 -23.98
CA PRO A 35 21.24 28.15 -23.07
C PRO A 35 21.44 27.05 -22.02
N ARG A 36 22.70 26.62 -21.90
CA ARG A 36 23.18 25.62 -20.96
C ARG A 36 23.01 26.15 -19.53
N ARG A 37 21.90 25.81 -18.87
CA ARG A 37 21.62 26.18 -17.47
C ARG A 37 22.58 25.43 -16.55
N GLY A 38 23.31 26.20 -15.75
CA GLY A 38 24.41 25.75 -14.90
C GLY A 38 24.05 24.69 -13.86
N LYS A 39 25.12 24.03 -13.40
CA LYS A 39 25.19 23.02 -12.32
C LYS A 39 24.00 23.10 -11.36
N ARG A 40 23.07 22.16 -11.49
CA ARG A 40 22.22 21.75 -10.36
C ARG A 40 23.13 20.94 -9.45
N SER A 41 23.42 21.48 -8.27
CA SER A 41 23.83 20.66 -7.14
C SER A 41 22.74 19.64 -6.92
N ASP A 42 23.07 18.39 -7.21
CA ASP A 42 22.21 17.24 -7.00
C ASP A 42 22.05 17.04 -5.49
N LEU A 43 21.14 17.80 -4.89
CA LEU A 43 20.58 17.45 -3.61
C LEU A 43 19.57 16.34 -3.90
N ASP A 44 20.09 15.12 -4.03
CA ASP A 44 19.33 13.88 -4.01
C ASP A 44 18.78 13.72 -2.58
N LEU A 45 17.81 14.56 -2.24
CA LEU A 45 16.93 14.38 -1.08
C LEU A 45 16.01 13.21 -1.43
N ARG A 46 16.58 12.00 -1.38
CA ARG A 46 15.78 10.80 -1.22
C ARG A 46 15.10 10.92 0.13
N CYS A 47 13.85 11.38 0.11
CA CYS A 47 12.92 11.11 1.19
C CYS A 47 12.67 9.60 1.19
N SER A 48 13.63 8.83 1.69
CA SER A 48 13.45 7.41 1.94
C SER A 48 12.47 7.32 3.10
N VAL A 49 11.20 7.14 2.78
CA VAL A 49 10.28 6.46 3.69
C VAL A 49 10.83 5.05 3.81
N SER A 50 11.71 4.83 4.78
CA SER A 50 12.17 3.49 5.15
C SER A 50 10.96 2.80 5.78
N ILE A 51 10.13 2.18 4.94
CA ILE A 51 9.16 1.18 5.39
C ILE A 51 10.03 0.04 5.93
N GLU A 52 10.30 0.09 7.23
CA GLU A 52 11.02 -0.96 7.92
C GLU A 52 10.30 -2.29 7.69
N LYS A 53 11.09 -3.36 7.54
CA LYS A 53 10.56 -4.69 7.28
C LYS A 53 9.67 -5.11 8.45
N GLU A 54 8.43 -5.46 8.11
CA GLU A 54 7.45 -5.99 9.05
C GLU A 54 7.92 -7.34 9.61
N VAL A 55 7.65 -7.56 10.90
CA VAL A 55 7.94 -8.82 11.58
C VAL A 55 6.61 -9.57 11.75
N PRO A 56 6.47 -10.79 11.20
CA PRO A 56 5.27 -11.58 11.41
C PRO A 56 5.18 -11.98 12.89
N GLU A 57 4.00 -11.83 13.46
CA GLU A 57 3.70 -12.23 14.84
C GLU A 57 2.90 -13.53 14.83
N THR A 58 3.17 -14.40 15.80
CA THR A 58 2.46 -15.69 15.90
C THR A 58 1.06 -15.54 16.47
N GLU A 59 0.86 -14.54 17.33
CA GLU A 59 -0.41 -14.33 18.04
C GLU A 59 -0.87 -12.87 17.92
N ARG A 60 -2.19 -12.69 17.92
CA ARG A 60 -2.82 -11.37 17.88
C ARG A 60 -2.60 -10.65 19.22
N PRO A 61 -1.89 -9.52 19.27
CA PRO A 61 -1.68 -8.80 20.51
C PRO A 61 -2.98 -8.13 20.97
N PHE A 62 -3.13 -7.94 22.28
CA PHE A 62 -4.30 -7.26 22.86
C PHE A 62 -4.44 -5.80 22.39
N THR A 63 -3.33 -5.13 22.09
CA THR A 63 -3.31 -3.78 21.52
C THR A 63 -2.05 -3.55 20.68
N PHE A 64 -2.11 -2.63 19.72
CA PHE A 64 -0.95 -2.14 18.96
C PHE A 64 -0.48 -0.76 19.43
N LEU A 65 -1.03 -0.27 20.55
CA LEU A 65 -0.62 1.00 21.16
C LEU A 65 0.73 0.86 21.86
N ARG A 66 1.48 1.95 21.95
CA ARG A 66 2.73 1.98 22.74
C ARG A 66 2.40 2.07 24.23
N ASP A 67 3.34 1.66 25.08
CA ASP A 67 3.18 1.73 26.54
C ASP A 67 2.90 3.16 27.04
N SER A 68 3.46 4.18 26.38
CA SER A 68 3.18 5.59 26.71
C SER A 68 1.75 6.04 26.42
N ASP A 69 1.04 5.32 25.54
CA ASP A 69 -0.39 5.52 25.29
C ASP A 69 -1.27 4.76 26.30
N GLY A 70 -0.64 3.97 27.19
CA GLY A 70 -1.23 3.29 28.35
C GLY A 70 -0.56 3.73 29.66
N ASP A 71 -1.01 4.84 30.23
CA ASP A 71 -0.76 5.36 31.60
C ASP A 71 0.67 5.28 32.18
N SER A 72 1.27 6.45 32.41
CA SER A 72 2.37 6.61 33.36
C SER A 72 1.83 6.80 34.79
N GLN A 73 1.95 5.72 35.58
CA GLN A 73 1.92 5.61 37.05
C GLN A 73 0.59 5.67 37.83
N SER A 74 0.46 4.68 38.72
CA SER A 74 -0.46 4.52 39.86
C SER A 74 -1.87 3.95 39.61
N SER A 75 -2.10 2.79 40.21
CA SER A 75 -3.37 2.27 40.76
C SER A 75 -4.68 2.50 40.00
N SER A 76 -5.27 1.38 39.58
CA SER A 76 -6.70 1.12 39.30
C SER A 76 -7.29 1.54 37.93
N SER A 77 -7.30 0.54 37.03
CA SER A 77 -8.45 0.17 36.20
C SER A 77 -9.11 1.23 35.31
N SER A 78 -8.43 1.70 34.25
CA SER A 78 -9.12 2.20 33.05
C SER A 78 -8.23 2.20 31.81
N SER A 79 -8.11 1.06 31.14
CA SER A 79 -7.48 0.91 29.80
C SER A 79 -8.22 1.66 28.67
N SER A 80 -9.09 2.63 28.99
CA SER A 80 -10.14 3.17 28.13
C SER A 80 -10.09 4.69 27.92
N SER A 81 -9.14 5.43 28.49
CA SER A 81 -9.23 6.90 28.55
C SER A 81 -8.71 7.64 27.30
N SER A 82 -7.72 7.12 26.58
CA SER A 82 -7.14 7.84 25.44
C SER A 82 -7.98 7.71 24.16
N VAL A 83 -8.07 8.79 23.37
CA VAL A 83 -8.76 8.79 22.07
C VAL A 83 -8.16 7.73 21.13
N ARG A 84 -6.83 7.54 21.19
CA ARG A 84 -6.13 6.49 20.43
C ARG A 84 -6.60 5.11 20.82
N ALA A 85 -6.70 4.81 22.12
CA ALA A 85 -7.18 3.52 22.61
C ALA A 85 -8.61 3.24 22.15
N ARG A 86 -9.50 4.21 22.34
CA ARG A 86 -10.90 4.08 21.90
C ARG A 86 -11.02 3.85 20.39
N PHE A 87 -10.24 4.56 19.60
CA PHE A 87 -10.24 4.41 18.15
C PHE A 87 -9.70 3.05 17.70
N VAL A 88 -8.58 2.58 18.27
CA VAL A 88 -8.01 1.25 17.98
C VAL A 88 -8.98 0.14 18.35
N THR A 89 -9.65 0.23 19.50
CA THR A 89 -10.69 -0.73 19.89
C THR A 89 -11.85 -0.74 18.89
N MET A 90 -12.32 0.44 18.48
CA MET A 90 -13.43 0.59 17.54
C MET A 90 -13.13 -0.03 16.17
N ILE A 91 -11.97 0.28 15.57
CA ILE A 91 -11.62 -0.24 14.24
C ILE A 91 -11.35 -1.76 14.25
N ARG A 92 -10.82 -2.30 15.35
CA ARG A 92 -10.66 -3.75 15.53
C ARG A 92 -12.00 -4.46 15.61
N ALA A 93 -12.93 -3.94 16.41
CA ALA A 93 -14.29 -4.47 16.48
C ALA A 93 -15.00 -4.38 15.11
N ALA A 94 -14.77 -3.31 14.35
CA ALA A 94 -15.31 -3.19 13.00
C ALA A 94 -14.74 -4.25 12.03
N GLN A 95 -13.43 -4.52 12.07
CA GLN A 95 -12.82 -5.62 11.30
C GLN A 95 -13.41 -6.97 11.66
N ASP A 96 -13.57 -7.25 12.96
CA ASP A 96 -14.18 -8.49 13.44
C ASP A 96 -15.62 -8.65 12.93
N ASN A 97 -16.47 -7.63 13.09
CA ASN A 97 -17.86 -7.64 12.62
C ASN A 97 -17.97 -7.81 11.10
N VAL A 98 -17.14 -7.12 10.32
CA VAL A 98 -17.16 -7.22 8.85
C VAL A 98 -16.73 -8.60 8.39
N CYS A 99 -15.68 -9.16 9.00
CA CYS A 99 -15.22 -10.52 8.68
C CYS A 99 -16.29 -11.56 9.01
N GLU A 100 -16.91 -11.49 10.19
CA GLU A 100 -17.99 -12.40 10.59
C GLU A 100 -19.17 -12.34 9.62
N ALA A 101 -19.58 -11.14 9.21
CA ALA A 101 -20.69 -10.96 8.27
C ALA A 101 -20.38 -11.56 6.88
N ILE A 102 -19.13 -11.43 6.40
CA ILE A 102 -18.71 -12.01 5.12
C ILE A 102 -18.65 -13.55 5.23
N GLU A 103 -18.07 -14.10 6.30
CA GLU A 103 -18.00 -15.55 6.53
C GLU A 103 -19.37 -16.21 6.65
N ALA A 104 -20.34 -15.51 7.26
CA ALA A 104 -21.72 -15.99 7.38
C ALA A 104 -22.41 -16.18 6.01
N VAL A 105 -22.05 -15.37 5.02
CA VAL A 105 -22.60 -15.48 3.65
C VAL A 105 -21.81 -16.50 2.82
N GLU A 106 -20.52 -16.67 3.07
CA GLU A 106 -19.67 -17.67 2.38
C GLU A 106 -20.06 -19.12 2.68
N GLY A 107 -20.42 -19.42 3.93
CA GLY A 107 -20.85 -20.75 4.35
C GLY A 107 -19.76 -21.84 4.35
N GLY A 108 -18.47 -21.47 4.21
CA GLY A 108 -17.36 -22.41 4.24
C GLY A 108 -15.99 -21.77 4.40
N PRO A 109 -15.44 -21.12 3.34
CA PRO A 109 -14.16 -20.43 3.39
C PRO A 109 -14.13 -19.34 4.46
N LYS A 110 -12.99 -19.23 5.17
CA LYS A 110 -12.78 -18.26 6.25
C LYS A 110 -11.62 -17.33 5.93
N PHE A 111 -11.56 -16.21 6.63
CA PHE A 111 -10.41 -15.33 6.55
C PHE A 111 -9.18 -16.00 7.14
N LYS A 112 -8.07 -15.96 6.40
CA LYS A 112 -6.74 -16.18 6.93
C LYS A 112 -6.24 -14.88 7.57
N GLU A 113 -5.88 -14.94 8.84
CA GLU A 113 -5.33 -13.82 9.60
C GLU A 113 -3.81 -13.84 9.59
N ASP A 114 -3.20 -12.73 9.18
CA ASP A 114 -1.76 -12.50 9.26
C ASP A 114 -1.52 -11.26 10.15
N VAL A 115 -0.91 -11.49 11.32
CA VAL A 115 -0.57 -10.45 12.28
C VAL A 115 0.90 -10.07 12.11
N TRP A 116 1.19 -8.78 12.20
CA TRP A 116 2.56 -8.29 12.08
C TRP A 116 2.81 -7.04 12.93
N SER A 117 4.07 -6.81 13.26
CA SER A 117 4.56 -5.64 13.98
C SER A 117 5.67 -4.93 13.19
N ARG A 118 6.02 -3.71 13.60
CA ARG A 118 7.14 -2.94 13.01
C ARG A 118 8.11 -2.48 14.08
N PRO A 119 9.43 -2.46 13.81
CA PRO A 119 10.42 -1.98 14.78
C PRO A 119 10.19 -0.51 15.19
N GLY A 120 9.80 0.35 14.24
CA GLY A 120 9.38 1.74 14.48
C GLY A 120 8.12 1.90 15.33
N GLY A 121 7.49 0.80 15.75
CA GLY A 121 6.33 0.76 16.62
C GLY A 121 5.00 0.68 15.87
N GLY A 122 4.05 -0.01 16.49
CA GLY A 122 2.78 -0.35 15.86
C GLY A 122 2.82 -1.70 15.15
N GLY A 123 1.83 -1.94 14.30
CA GLY A 123 1.60 -3.22 13.65
C GLY A 123 0.26 -3.25 12.93
N GLY A 124 -0.19 -4.43 12.56
CA GLY A 124 -1.47 -4.60 11.90
C GLY A 124 -1.94 -6.04 11.87
N ILE A 125 -3.19 -6.19 11.44
CA ILE A 125 -3.85 -7.46 11.19
C ILE A 125 -4.41 -7.38 9.78
N SER A 126 -3.87 -8.23 8.91
CA SER A 126 -4.42 -8.44 7.58
C SER A 126 -5.29 -9.69 7.61
N ARG A 127 -6.53 -9.60 7.11
CA ARG A 127 -7.40 -10.76 6.95
C ARG A 127 -7.74 -10.92 5.50
N VAL A 128 -7.41 -12.07 4.92
CA VAL A 128 -7.68 -12.36 3.50
C VAL A 128 -8.46 -13.66 3.38
N LEU A 129 -9.60 -13.59 2.69
CA LEU A 129 -10.36 -14.74 2.21
C LEU A 129 -10.10 -14.88 0.70
N GLN A 130 -9.81 -16.10 0.25
CA GLN A 130 -9.56 -16.41 -1.16
C GLN A 130 -10.33 -17.66 -1.55
N ASP A 131 -10.65 -17.77 -2.84
CA ASP A 131 -11.32 -18.93 -3.41
C ASP A 131 -12.66 -19.24 -2.71
N GLY A 132 -13.39 -18.16 -2.40
CA GLY A 132 -14.72 -18.20 -1.78
C GLY A 132 -15.80 -18.68 -2.73
N ASN A 133 -16.90 -19.17 -2.15
CA ASN A 133 -18.11 -19.55 -2.87
C ASN A 133 -18.83 -18.33 -3.48
N VAL A 134 -18.78 -17.18 -2.78
CA VAL A 134 -19.45 -15.94 -3.16
C VAL A 134 -18.42 -14.87 -3.55
N TRP A 135 -17.36 -14.72 -2.76
CA TRP A 135 -16.25 -13.81 -3.02
C TRP A 135 -15.04 -14.58 -3.56
N GLU A 136 -14.63 -14.27 -4.79
CA GLU A 136 -13.33 -14.75 -5.32
C GLU A 136 -12.17 -14.37 -4.38
N LYS A 137 -12.22 -13.13 -3.87
CA LYS A 137 -11.27 -12.62 -2.87
C LYS A 137 -11.87 -11.50 -2.04
N ALA A 138 -11.64 -11.53 -0.73
CA ALA A 138 -11.97 -10.45 0.18
C ALA A 138 -10.77 -10.14 1.10
N GLY A 139 -10.58 -8.86 1.42
CA GLY A 139 -9.50 -8.41 2.30
C GLY A 139 -9.99 -7.34 3.27
N VAL A 140 -9.74 -7.51 4.57
CA VAL A 140 -10.07 -6.54 5.62
C VAL A 140 -8.83 -6.34 6.48
N ASN A 141 -8.24 -5.15 6.41
CA ASN A 141 -6.96 -4.86 7.04
C ASN A 141 -7.10 -3.72 8.05
N VAL A 142 -6.46 -3.88 9.21
CA VAL A 142 -6.33 -2.85 10.24
C VAL A 142 -4.85 -2.67 10.54
N SER A 143 -4.39 -1.42 10.58
CA SER A 143 -3.00 -1.07 10.88
C SER A 143 -2.99 0.05 11.90
N VAL A 144 -2.08 -0.01 12.87
CA VAL A 144 -1.82 1.07 13.83
C VAL A 144 -0.34 1.39 13.71
N VAL A 145 0.00 2.60 13.25
CA VAL A 145 1.36 2.97 12.88
C VAL A 145 1.78 4.23 13.61
N TYR A 146 3.03 4.22 14.09
CA TYR A 146 3.70 5.36 14.67
C TYR A 146 4.91 5.75 13.83
N GLY A 147 5.27 7.02 13.86
CA GLY A 147 6.49 7.46 13.22
C GLY A 147 6.70 8.96 13.32
N PHE A 148 7.59 9.45 12.47
CA PHE A 148 7.84 10.87 12.30
C PHE A 148 7.49 11.27 10.88
N MET A 149 6.73 12.35 10.72
CA MET A 149 6.35 12.85 9.40
C MET A 149 7.60 13.39 8.71
N PRO A 150 7.91 12.93 7.48
CA PRO A 150 8.89 13.62 6.66
C PRO A 150 8.38 15.04 6.35
N PRO A 151 9.28 16.02 6.13
CA PRO A 151 8.89 17.40 5.85
C PRO A 151 7.90 17.55 4.68
N GLU A 152 7.91 16.63 3.72
CA GLU A 152 6.98 16.61 2.60
C GLU A 152 5.56 16.20 2.99
N ALA A 153 5.42 15.11 3.75
CA ALA A 153 4.12 14.65 4.25
C ALA A 153 3.50 15.66 5.23
N TYR A 154 4.32 16.29 6.07
CA TYR A 154 3.87 17.36 6.97
C TYR A 154 3.29 18.55 6.20
N ARG A 155 3.95 18.97 5.10
CA ARG A 155 3.45 20.04 4.22
C ARG A 155 2.11 19.66 3.57
N ALA A 156 1.94 18.40 3.15
CA ALA A 156 0.70 17.92 2.53
C ALA A 156 -0.47 17.78 3.53
N ALA A 157 -0.18 17.39 4.78
CA ALA A 157 -1.20 17.18 5.81
C ALA A 157 -1.73 18.49 6.44
N LYS A 158 -1.04 19.61 6.24
CA LYS A 158 -1.42 20.91 6.82
C LYS A 158 -2.21 21.72 5.79
N ALA A 159 -3.43 22.12 6.14
CA ALA A 159 -4.13 23.17 5.43
C ALA A 159 -3.23 24.43 5.42
N ALA A 160 -3.01 25.00 4.24
CA ALA A 160 -2.01 26.04 3.98
C ALA A 160 -2.04 27.15 5.06
N SER A 161 -0.84 27.54 5.55
CA SER A 161 -0.56 28.62 6.52
C SER A 161 -0.50 28.27 8.01
N SER A 162 0.49 27.49 8.44
CA SER A 162 1.01 27.63 9.81
C SER A 162 2.51 27.38 9.86
N GLU A 163 3.20 28.14 10.72
CA GLU A 163 4.65 28.17 10.89
C GLU A 163 5.34 26.80 10.85
N GLN A 164 6.52 26.80 10.23
CA GLN A 164 7.37 25.64 10.06
C GLN A 164 8.02 25.28 11.40
N LYS A 165 7.56 24.21 12.04
CA LYS A 165 8.24 23.68 13.23
C LYS A 165 9.62 23.14 12.83
N PRO A 166 10.71 23.57 13.47
CA PRO A 166 12.04 23.07 13.17
C PRO A 166 12.21 21.70 13.83
N GLY A 167 11.84 20.62 13.13
CA GLY A 167 12.16 19.25 13.56
C GLY A 167 11.16 18.18 13.10
N PRO A 168 11.51 16.89 13.28
CA PRO A 168 10.63 15.78 12.97
C PRO A 168 9.34 15.84 13.79
N VAL A 169 8.18 15.78 13.13
CA VAL A 169 6.87 15.84 13.80
C VAL A 169 6.37 14.41 14.05
N PRO A 170 6.19 13.97 15.31
CA PRO A 170 5.67 12.63 15.58
C PRO A 170 4.22 12.52 15.12
N PHE A 171 3.83 11.35 14.61
CA PHE A 171 2.46 11.06 14.23
C PHE A 171 1.99 9.69 14.72
N PHE A 172 0.66 9.58 14.77
CA PHE A 172 -0.08 8.35 14.99
C PHE A 172 -1.12 8.24 13.87
N ALA A 173 -1.25 7.06 13.29
CA ALA A 173 -2.28 6.73 12.32
C ALA A 173 -2.85 5.34 12.64
N ALA A 174 -4.16 5.20 12.47
CA ALA A 174 -4.87 3.94 12.63
C ALA A 174 -6.07 3.92 11.68
#